data_AF-A0A502E497-F1
#
_entry.id   AF-A0A502E497-F1
#
_cell.length_a   1.000
_cell.length_b   1.000
_cell.length_c   1.000
_cell.angle_alpha   90.00
_cell.angle_beta   90.00
_cell.angle_gamma   90.00
#
_symmetry.space_group_name_H-M   'P 1'
#
loop_
_entity.id
_entity.type
_entity.pdbx_description
1 polymer ?
#
loop_
_entity_poly.entity_id
_entity_poly.type
_entity_poly.pdbx_seq_one_letter_code
_entity_poly.pdbx_strand_id
1 'polypeptide(L)'
;MDRAPDLHYPLHLVPGDDEFTFPPAEGVHPHCQSDTWFLAGELTGTTSGRRFAFLTIFNQNRPGGDLVADFHTMALFDLDHATYGTFTDYDMPPKNMAPGTVHKMSAATGHLEMSFDSRAGQSLWTARRGADGELVPFCYDVTLAGLDQADTAMELRLQVSPTRAPIPVGAATYNGRFSCLAQPETFSYFQTGMAMTGTLKWGNVIEEVSGTSGHIDRQWFPLPAGGGGTGGDPRAISYEWRTIHLDNGTDVVAWRQFDRRDRNSPRPFTGATVAYAAPDRAPECVEDIEVRTESYVRWPESVRQLMRPPVSARYMPDRHTLTSETLDLEISGVPLVAAPAHTLPVEYMEGPFLFEGTMRGEPVRGFGISERSLALYRDWELVDVLATTHLAALADTLRPLIADGRRVDALDQLRRADPGEHAQLVDDLAAALSVNG
;
A
#
# COMPACT_ATOMS: atom_id res chain seq x y z
N MET A 1 -4.42 28.47 -12.48
CA MET A 1 -5.64 28.03 -11.77
C MET A 1 -6.46 27.27 -12.79
N ASP A 2 -6.13 26.01 -12.98
CA ASP A 2 -6.96 25.12 -13.79
C ASP A 2 -8.30 24.94 -13.09
N ARG A 3 -9.37 25.03 -13.88
CA ARG A 3 -10.74 24.95 -13.40
C ARG A 3 -10.94 23.54 -12.84
N ALA A 4 -11.31 23.43 -11.56
CA ALA A 4 -11.66 22.15 -10.97
C ALA A 4 -12.73 21.45 -11.85
N PRO A 5 -12.67 20.12 -12.01
CA PRO A 5 -13.67 19.38 -12.80
C PRO A 5 -15.08 19.65 -12.26
N ASP A 6 -16.08 19.69 -13.16
CA ASP A 6 -17.49 19.88 -12.81
C ASP A 6 -18.07 18.58 -12.22
N LEU A 7 -17.63 18.25 -11.01
CA LEU A 7 -18.08 17.10 -10.24
C LEU A 7 -19.32 17.51 -9.44
N HIS A 8 -20.36 16.67 -9.50
CA HIS A 8 -21.60 16.85 -8.77
C HIS A 8 -22.06 15.50 -8.21
N TYR A 9 -22.78 15.54 -7.08
CA TYR A 9 -23.50 14.39 -6.58
C TYR A 9 -24.99 14.45 -7.00
N PRO A 10 -25.63 13.29 -7.27
CA PRO A 10 -25.01 11.97 -7.35
C PRO A 10 -24.13 11.83 -8.60
N LEU A 11 -23.04 11.06 -8.50
CA LEU A 11 -22.20 10.67 -9.63
C LEU A 11 -22.26 9.15 -9.78
N HIS A 12 -22.48 8.67 -11.01
CA HIS A 12 -22.45 7.25 -11.35
C HIS A 12 -21.16 6.97 -12.11
N LEU A 13 -20.16 6.42 -11.42
CA LEU A 13 -18.85 6.19 -12.03
C LEU A 13 -18.88 5.00 -13.00
N VAL A 14 -19.65 3.97 -12.67
CA VAL A 14 -19.91 2.81 -13.53
C VAL A 14 -21.41 2.77 -13.85
N PRO A 15 -21.81 2.97 -15.12
CA PRO A 15 -23.22 3.00 -15.48
C PRO A 15 -23.97 1.71 -15.12
N GLY A 16 -25.06 1.84 -14.37
CA GLY A 16 -25.90 0.70 -13.97
C GLY A 16 -25.37 -0.11 -12.79
N ASP A 17 -24.32 0.37 -12.12
CA ASP A 17 -23.72 -0.27 -10.96
C ASP A 17 -23.84 0.62 -9.71
N ASP A 18 -24.66 0.19 -8.76
CA ASP A 18 -24.94 0.95 -7.53
C ASP A 18 -23.73 0.96 -6.57
N GLU A 19 -22.79 0.00 -6.69
CA GLU A 19 -21.54 -0.04 -5.91
C GLU A 19 -20.67 1.20 -6.18
N PHE A 20 -20.83 1.81 -7.35
CA PHE A 20 -20.06 2.97 -7.80
C PHE A 20 -20.93 4.23 -7.96
N THR A 21 -21.98 4.32 -7.15
CA THR A 21 -22.81 5.52 -7.04
C THR A 21 -22.38 6.36 -5.85
N PHE A 22 -22.05 7.62 -6.11
CA PHE A 22 -21.53 8.58 -5.14
C PHE A 22 -22.62 9.55 -4.69
N PRO A 23 -22.62 10.01 -3.42
CA PRO A 23 -21.61 9.76 -2.39
C PRO A 23 -21.63 8.39 -1.66
N PRO A 24 -22.63 7.49 -1.77
CA PRO A 24 -22.63 6.24 -1.00
C PRO A 24 -21.36 5.39 -1.12
N ALA A 25 -20.76 5.30 -2.30
CA ALA A 25 -19.51 4.56 -2.56
C ALA A 25 -18.30 5.05 -1.73
N GLU A 26 -18.37 6.25 -1.14
CA GLU A 26 -17.32 6.77 -0.27
C GLU A 26 -17.47 6.27 1.18
N GLY A 27 -18.68 5.92 1.59
CA GLY A 27 -18.99 5.43 2.94
C GLY A 27 -18.73 3.94 3.12
N VAL A 28 -19.33 3.39 4.19
CA VAL A 28 -19.34 1.95 4.51
C VAL A 28 -20.25 1.19 3.55
N HIS A 29 -19.86 -0.03 3.17
CA HIS A 29 -20.67 -0.96 2.39
C HIS A 29 -21.21 -2.08 3.29
N PRO A 30 -22.47 -2.00 3.79
CA PRO A 30 -22.95 -2.89 4.85
C PRO A 30 -23.06 -4.37 4.47
N HIS A 31 -23.04 -4.68 3.17
CA HIS A 31 -23.05 -6.04 2.66
C HIS A 31 -21.65 -6.67 2.59
N CYS A 32 -20.60 -5.88 2.79
CA CYS A 32 -19.21 -6.30 2.83
C CYS A 32 -18.72 -6.45 4.28
N GLN A 33 -17.74 -7.33 4.49
CA GLN A 33 -17.12 -7.53 5.81
C GLN A 33 -15.85 -6.71 5.99
N SER A 34 -15.34 -6.09 4.92
CA SER A 34 -14.17 -5.22 4.99
C SER A 34 -14.36 -3.98 4.14
N ASP A 35 -14.05 -2.82 4.70
CA ASP A 35 -13.91 -1.56 4.00
C ASP A 35 -12.56 -0.94 4.34
N THR A 36 -11.80 -0.52 3.32
CA THR A 36 -10.49 0.10 3.45
C THR A 36 -10.49 1.48 2.82
N TRP A 37 -10.18 2.50 3.60
CA TRP A 37 -9.94 3.87 3.15
C TRP A 37 -8.46 4.17 3.25
N PHE A 38 -7.84 4.45 2.10
CA PHE A 38 -6.43 4.76 1.98
C PHE A 38 -6.24 6.18 1.45
N LEU A 39 -5.36 6.95 2.07
CA LEU A 39 -4.89 8.23 1.54
C LEU A 39 -3.37 8.33 1.71
N ALA A 40 -2.66 8.69 0.66
CA ALA A 40 -1.24 8.98 0.70
C ALA A 40 -0.87 10.12 -0.25
N GLY A 41 0.34 10.66 -0.10
CA GLY A 41 0.87 11.63 -1.05
C GLY A 41 2.15 12.32 -0.59
N GLU A 42 2.75 13.09 -1.50
CA GLU A 42 3.88 13.97 -1.21
C GLU A 42 3.40 15.35 -0.74
N LEU A 43 4.14 15.93 0.20
CA LEU A 43 3.89 17.23 0.78
C LEU A 43 5.19 18.04 0.80
N THR A 44 5.09 19.34 0.57
CA THR A 44 6.22 20.27 0.69
C THR A 44 5.87 21.36 1.68
N GLY A 45 6.80 21.64 2.61
CA GLY A 45 6.71 22.78 3.51
C GLY A 45 6.70 24.08 2.71
N THR A 46 5.63 24.85 2.80
CA THR A 46 5.39 26.04 1.97
C THR A 46 6.41 27.16 2.20
N THR A 47 7.01 27.20 3.40
CA THR A 47 8.05 28.18 3.76
C THR A 47 9.45 27.59 3.69
N SER A 48 9.66 26.37 4.19
CA SER A 48 10.98 25.76 4.29
C SER A 48 11.43 25.06 3.00
N GLY A 49 10.49 24.65 2.14
CA GLY A 49 10.74 23.78 1.01
C GLY A 49 11.06 22.32 1.39
N ARG A 50 10.98 21.96 2.68
CA ARG A 50 11.27 20.61 3.16
C ARG A 50 10.23 19.63 2.62
N ARG A 51 10.70 18.47 2.16
CA ARG A 51 9.83 17.45 1.55
C ARG A 51 9.44 16.37 2.53
N PHE A 52 8.16 16.04 2.49
CA PHE A 52 7.53 15.01 3.29
C PHE A 52 6.69 14.09 2.41
N ALA A 53 6.39 12.90 2.92
CA ALA A 53 5.28 12.11 2.43
C ALA A 53 4.49 11.58 3.62
N PHE A 54 3.30 11.07 3.34
CA PHE A 54 2.49 10.39 4.35
C PHE A 54 1.67 9.29 3.71
N LEU A 55 1.19 8.38 4.55
CA LEU A 55 0.09 7.48 4.22
C LEU A 55 -0.80 7.30 5.45
N THR A 56 -2.07 6.98 5.21
CA THR A 56 -3.02 6.59 6.22
C THR A 56 -3.95 5.50 5.71
N ILE A 57 -4.29 4.57 6.60
CA ILE A 57 -5.22 3.48 6.35
C ILE A 57 -6.22 3.47 7.48
N PHE A 58 -7.50 3.61 7.14
CA PHE A 58 -8.59 3.19 8.02
C PHE A 58 -9.13 1.90 7.46
N ASN A 59 -9.26 0.88 8.29
CA ASN A 59 -9.83 -0.38 7.88
C ASN A 59 -10.89 -0.80 8.88
N GLN A 60 -12.11 -0.98 8.37
CA GLN A 60 -13.20 -1.60 9.10
C GLN A 60 -13.22 -3.08 8.73
N ASN A 61 -13.17 -3.96 9.72
CA ASN A 61 -13.26 -5.41 9.53
C ASN A 61 -14.33 -5.97 10.47
N ARG A 62 -15.38 -6.55 9.86
CA ARG A 62 -16.55 -7.13 10.53
C ARG A 62 -16.72 -8.64 10.24
N PRO A 63 -15.76 -9.51 10.60
CA PRO A 63 -15.90 -10.95 10.38
C PRO A 63 -17.18 -11.50 11.00
N GLY A 64 -18.07 -12.04 10.16
CA GLY A 64 -19.36 -12.56 10.61
C GLY A 64 -20.32 -11.50 11.20
N GLY A 65 -20.07 -10.21 10.96
CA GLY A 65 -20.92 -9.09 11.36
C GLY A 65 -20.67 -8.56 12.76
N ASP A 66 -20.63 -9.44 13.77
CA ASP A 66 -20.56 -9.02 15.19
C ASP A 66 -19.12 -8.82 15.70
N LEU A 67 -18.12 -9.42 15.03
CA LEU A 67 -16.73 -9.28 15.43
C LEU A 67 -16.17 -7.95 14.93
N VAL A 68 -15.54 -7.18 15.81
CA VAL A 68 -14.86 -5.93 15.46
C VAL A 68 -13.35 -6.18 15.41
N ALA A 69 -12.73 -5.97 14.25
CA ALA A 69 -11.28 -6.11 14.06
C ALA A 69 -10.70 -4.92 13.28
N ASP A 70 -11.19 -3.72 13.60
CA ASP A 70 -10.85 -2.49 12.90
C ASP A 70 -9.42 -2.04 13.24
N PHE A 71 -8.79 -1.29 12.35
CA PHE A 71 -7.51 -0.65 12.63
C PHE A 71 -7.34 0.68 11.92
N HIS A 72 -6.46 1.49 12.47
CA HIS A 72 -5.98 2.72 11.85
C HIS A 72 -4.45 2.71 11.81
N THR A 73 -3.88 3.00 10.64
CA THR A 73 -2.44 3.19 10.44
C THR A 73 -2.18 4.59 9.90
N MET A 74 -1.14 5.25 10.38
CA MET A 74 -0.61 6.50 9.84
C MET A 74 0.91 6.41 9.81
N ALA A 75 1.53 6.95 8.76
CA ALA A 75 2.96 7.19 8.74
C ALA A 75 3.29 8.57 8.17
N LEU A 76 4.36 9.17 8.70
CA LEU A 76 4.99 10.38 8.17
C LEU A 76 6.42 10.04 7.75
N PHE A 77 6.81 10.55 6.60
CA PHE A 77 8.13 10.39 6.02
C PHE A 77 8.77 11.75 5.86
N ASP A 78 10.01 11.87 6.32
CA ASP A 78 10.86 13.02 6.04
C ASP A 78 11.81 12.65 4.91
N LEU A 79 11.54 13.15 3.71
CA LEU A 79 12.23 12.73 2.50
C LEU A 79 13.63 13.34 2.39
N ASP A 80 13.86 14.46 3.06
CA ASP A 80 15.16 15.13 3.05
C ASP A 80 16.12 14.54 4.10
N HIS A 81 15.58 13.91 5.16
CA HIS A 81 16.37 13.20 6.17
C HIS A 81 16.34 11.67 6.01
N ALA A 82 15.56 11.15 5.06
CA ALA A 82 15.35 9.72 4.83
C ALA A 82 14.90 8.95 6.10
N THR A 83 14.05 9.58 6.91
CA THR A 83 13.50 9.00 8.16
C THR A 83 11.99 8.87 8.09
N TYR A 84 11.41 7.97 8.89
CA TYR A 84 9.96 7.84 8.99
C TYR A 84 9.49 7.51 10.40
N GLY A 85 8.26 7.92 10.69
CA GLY A 85 7.50 7.55 11.87
C GLY A 85 6.25 6.78 11.44
N THR A 86 5.89 5.71 12.15
CA THR A 86 4.65 4.97 11.90
C THR A 86 3.89 4.67 13.17
N PHE A 87 2.56 4.69 13.07
CA PHE A 87 1.63 4.35 14.13
C PHE A 87 0.55 3.41 13.56
N THR A 88 0.27 2.31 14.26
CA THR A 88 -0.93 1.50 14.02
C THR A 88 -1.60 1.20 15.35
N ASP A 89 -2.91 1.38 15.42
CA ASP A 89 -3.72 0.97 16.56
C ASP A 89 -4.90 0.12 16.10
N TYR A 90 -5.30 -0.79 16.98
CA TYR A 90 -6.31 -1.81 16.71
C TYR A 90 -7.49 -1.67 17.66
N ASP A 91 -8.68 -1.92 17.12
CA ASP A 91 -9.90 -2.21 17.86
C ASP A 91 -10.25 -3.69 17.65
N MET A 92 -9.80 -4.55 18.56
CA MET A 92 -9.94 -6.00 18.41
C MET A 92 -10.17 -6.74 19.74
N PRO A 93 -10.75 -7.96 19.67
CA PRO A 93 -10.86 -8.86 20.81
C PRO A 93 -9.50 -9.22 21.42
N PRO A 94 -9.47 -9.58 22.72
CA PRO A 94 -10.61 -9.58 23.64
C PRO A 94 -10.93 -8.18 24.20
N LYS A 95 -10.11 -7.16 23.93
CA LYS A 95 -10.21 -5.84 24.58
C LYS A 95 -11.52 -5.13 24.29
N ASN A 96 -11.99 -5.21 23.05
CA ASN A 96 -13.23 -4.56 22.64
C ASN A 96 -14.52 -5.32 22.98
N MET A 97 -14.38 -6.54 23.51
CA MET A 97 -15.51 -7.34 24.00
C MET A 97 -15.76 -7.14 25.49
N ALA A 98 -14.95 -6.33 26.19
CA ALA A 98 -15.16 -6.07 27.61
C ALA A 98 -16.44 -5.22 27.81
N PRO A 99 -17.25 -5.49 28.86
CA PRO A 99 -18.47 -4.74 29.11
C PRO A 99 -18.24 -3.22 29.20
N GLY A 100 -19.05 -2.45 28.48
CA GLY A 100 -18.97 -0.97 28.47
C GLY A 100 -17.87 -0.41 27.56
N THR A 101 -17.20 -1.25 26.77
CA THR A 101 -16.24 -0.77 25.76
C THR A 101 -16.98 -0.03 24.64
N VAL A 102 -16.45 1.13 24.27
CA VAL A 102 -16.84 1.87 23.07
C VAL A 102 -15.86 1.49 21.97
N HIS A 103 -16.37 1.12 20.79
CA HIS A 103 -15.54 0.86 19.63
C HIS A 103 -14.77 2.11 19.23
N LYS A 104 -13.50 1.95 18.86
CA LYS A 104 -12.62 3.06 18.51
C LYS A 104 -12.99 3.69 17.19
N MET A 105 -13.52 2.89 16.25
CA MET A 105 -13.86 3.36 14.91
C MET A 105 -15.36 3.63 14.80
N SER A 106 -15.70 4.77 14.21
CA SER A 106 -17.04 5.08 13.69
C SER A 106 -16.93 5.40 12.21
N ALA A 107 -17.86 4.91 11.39
CA ALA A 107 -17.92 5.20 9.97
C ALA A 107 -19.37 5.21 9.48
N ALA A 108 -19.74 6.20 8.68
CA ALA A 108 -21.09 6.37 8.16
C ALA A 108 -21.32 5.60 6.84
N THR A 109 -22.57 5.28 6.58
CA THR A 109 -23.05 4.91 5.24
C THR A 109 -23.49 6.17 4.48
N GLY A 110 -23.51 6.12 3.16
CA GLY A 110 -24.09 7.18 2.32
C GLY A 110 -23.12 8.31 1.93
N HIS A 111 -22.08 8.59 2.72
CA HIS A 111 -20.98 9.49 2.37
C HIS A 111 -19.77 9.23 3.27
N LEU A 112 -18.64 9.84 2.93
CA LEU A 112 -17.43 9.73 3.73
C LEU A 112 -17.55 10.50 5.06
N GLU A 113 -17.66 9.76 6.17
CA GLU A 113 -17.58 10.32 7.51
C GLU A 113 -17.08 9.24 8.46
N MET A 114 -15.82 9.36 8.89
CA MET A 114 -15.21 8.38 9.78
C MET A 114 -14.34 9.02 10.87
N SER A 115 -14.25 8.33 12.00
CA SER A 115 -13.35 8.66 13.11
C SER A 115 -12.66 7.41 13.64
N PHE A 116 -11.47 7.59 14.21
CA PHE A 116 -10.79 6.56 14.98
C PHE A 116 -10.18 7.17 16.27
N ASP A 117 -10.66 6.71 17.41
CA ASP A 117 -10.22 7.15 18.73
C ASP A 117 -9.09 6.26 19.28
N SER A 118 -7.88 6.81 19.35
CA SER A 118 -6.69 6.09 19.80
C SER A 118 -6.04 6.73 21.02
N ARG A 119 -5.03 6.06 21.58
CA ARG A 119 -4.17 6.65 22.64
C ARG A 119 -3.39 7.90 22.17
N ALA A 120 -3.23 8.07 20.86
CA ALA A 120 -2.50 9.19 20.27
C ALA A 120 -3.39 10.41 20.01
N GLY A 121 -4.70 10.27 20.16
CA GLY A 121 -5.71 11.26 19.78
C GLY A 121 -6.73 10.68 18.81
N GLN A 122 -7.65 11.54 18.39
CA GLN A 122 -8.69 11.22 17.43
C GLN A 122 -8.20 11.53 16.01
N SER A 123 -8.36 10.55 15.11
CA SER A 123 -8.21 10.76 13.67
C SER A 123 -9.59 10.84 13.01
N LEU A 124 -9.74 11.72 12.02
CA LEU A 124 -10.99 12.04 11.32
C LEU A 124 -10.74 12.10 9.82
N TRP A 125 -11.67 11.57 9.05
CA TRP A 125 -11.73 11.80 7.60
C TRP A 125 -13.18 11.98 7.19
N THR A 126 -13.52 13.21 6.82
CA THR A 126 -14.91 13.63 6.59
C THR A 126 -15.06 14.37 5.28
N ALA A 127 -16.16 14.12 4.56
CA ALA A 127 -16.57 14.92 3.43
C ALA A 127 -16.83 16.37 3.86
N ARG A 128 -16.23 17.30 3.12
CA ARG A 128 -16.38 18.73 3.36
C ARG A 128 -17.80 19.17 3.01
N ARG A 129 -18.35 20.06 3.82
CA ARG A 129 -19.63 20.73 3.55
C ARG A 129 -19.43 22.16 3.09
N GLY A 130 -20.25 22.59 2.15
CA GLY A 130 -20.33 23.97 1.67
C GLY A 130 -21.01 24.89 2.69
N ALA A 131 -21.10 26.17 2.36
CA ALA A 131 -21.75 27.18 3.22
C ALA A 131 -23.26 26.93 3.40
N ASP A 132 -23.88 26.20 2.47
CA ASP A 132 -25.26 25.73 2.49
C ASP A 132 -25.46 24.42 3.28
N GLY A 133 -24.37 23.79 3.74
CA GLY A 133 -24.39 22.50 4.44
C GLY A 133 -24.38 21.28 3.52
N GLU A 134 -24.43 21.48 2.20
CA GLU A 134 -24.38 20.41 1.21
C GLU A 134 -22.97 19.85 1.08
N LEU A 135 -22.85 18.59 0.65
CA LEU A 135 -21.54 17.97 0.42
C LEU A 135 -20.84 18.63 -0.78
N VAL A 136 -19.57 18.98 -0.62
CA VAL A 136 -18.72 19.42 -1.72
C VAL A 136 -18.12 18.17 -2.36
N PRO A 137 -18.41 17.86 -3.63
CA PRO A 137 -18.01 16.61 -4.27
C PRO A 137 -16.51 16.34 -4.15
N PHE A 138 -16.19 15.17 -3.58
CA PHE A 138 -14.85 14.63 -3.42
C PHE A 138 -13.86 15.54 -2.69
N CYS A 139 -14.36 16.49 -1.90
CA CYS A 139 -13.54 17.34 -1.05
C CYS A 139 -13.61 16.83 0.39
N TYR A 140 -12.45 16.76 1.06
CA TYR A 140 -12.34 16.15 2.37
C TYR A 140 -11.56 17.02 3.35
N ASP A 141 -11.95 16.94 4.61
CA ASP A 141 -11.14 17.41 5.73
C ASP A 141 -10.61 16.19 6.48
N VAL A 142 -9.29 16.15 6.66
CA VAL A 142 -8.56 15.02 7.23
C VAL A 142 -7.76 15.51 8.42
N THR A 143 -7.87 14.82 9.54
CA THR A 143 -7.02 15.01 10.73
C THR A 143 -6.50 13.64 11.14
N LEU A 144 -5.19 13.47 11.20
CA LEU A 144 -4.56 12.23 11.60
C LEU A 144 -3.72 12.46 12.84
N ALA A 145 -3.78 11.53 13.77
CA ALA A 145 -3.01 11.55 15.01
C ALA A 145 -2.31 10.21 15.23
N GLY A 146 -1.04 10.25 15.62
CA GLY A 146 -0.23 9.07 15.87
C GLY A 146 0.95 9.32 16.80
N LEU A 147 1.61 8.23 17.19
CA LEU A 147 2.89 8.25 17.89
C LEU A 147 3.87 7.41 17.08
N ASP A 148 5.06 7.94 16.79
CA ASP A 148 6.10 7.17 16.10
C ASP A 148 6.73 6.11 17.01
N GLN A 149 7.71 5.37 16.49
CA GLN A 149 8.40 4.29 17.19
C GLN A 149 9.19 4.76 18.43
N ALA A 150 9.44 6.06 18.56
CA ALA A 150 10.07 6.70 19.72
C ALA A 150 9.04 7.37 20.64
N ASP A 151 7.74 7.08 20.47
CA ASP A 151 6.60 7.73 21.14
C ASP A 151 6.55 9.25 20.91
N THR A 152 7.11 9.75 19.80
CA THR A 152 7.01 11.16 19.41
C THR A 152 5.67 11.40 18.73
N ALA A 153 4.97 12.46 19.14
CA ALA A 153 3.69 12.83 18.56
C ALA A 153 3.80 13.20 17.07
N MET A 154 2.90 12.62 16.28
CA MET A 154 2.67 12.92 14.86
C MET A 154 1.23 13.42 14.69
N GLU A 155 1.06 14.51 13.94
CA GLU A 155 -0.23 15.05 13.58
C GLU A 155 -0.18 15.58 12.14
N LEU A 156 -1.22 15.30 11.36
CA LEU A 156 -1.37 15.83 10.01
C LEU A 156 -2.80 16.31 9.82
N ARG A 157 -2.98 17.56 9.43
CA ARG A 157 -4.29 18.12 9.06
C ARG A 157 -4.25 18.54 7.61
N LEU A 158 -5.19 18.04 6.81
CA LEU A 158 -5.25 18.35 5.39
C LEU A 158 -6.67 18.70 4.96
N GLN A 159 -6.74 19.71 4.11
CA GLN A 159 -7.82 19.92 3.18
C GLN A 159 -7.44 19.21 1.88
N VAL A 160 -8.27 18.26 1.44
CA VAL A 160 -8.05 17.47 0.23
C VAL A 160 -9.12 17.83 -0.79
N SER A 161 -8.72 18.08 -2.03
CA SER A 161 -9.63 18.48 -3.11
C SER A 161 -9.29 17.77 -4.43
N PRO A 162 -10.31 17.42 -5.23
CA PRO A 162 -10.10 16.65 -6.44
C PRO A 162 -9.52 17.54 -7.53
N THR A 163 -8.61 16.99 -8.32
CA THR A 163 -8.17 17.59 -9.59
C THR A 163 -8.80 16.90 -10.79
N ARG A 164 -9.40 15.71 -10.58
CA ARG A 164 -10.02 14.85 -11.58
C ARG A 164 -11.11 13.99 -10.95
N ALA A 165 -11.94 13.38 -11.79
CA ALA A 165 -12.96 12.42 -11.38
C ALA A 165 -12.33 11.14 -10.80
N PRO A 166 -13.05 10.37 -9.95
CA PRO A 166 -12.63 9.03 -9.58
C PRO A 166 -12.55 8.10 -10.80
N ILE A 167 -11.76 7.05 -10.68
CA ILE A 167 -11.48 6.07 -11.74
C ILE A 167 -11.70 4.67 -11.16
N PRO A 168 -12.53 3.83 -11.78
CA PRO A 168 -12.68 2.45 -11.32
C PRO A 168 -11.39 1.68 -11.59
N VAL A 169 -10.98 0.80 -10.68
CA VAL A 169 -9.78 -0.02 -10.91
C VAL A 169 -9.95 -0.88 -12.15
N GLY A 170 -8.89 -0.95 -12.96
CA GLY A 170 -8.88 -1.62 -14.24
C GLY A 170 -9.75 -0.91 -15.28
N ALA A 171 -10.03 0.38 -15.09
CA ALA A 171 -10.76 1.24 -16.01
C ALA A 171 -12.05 0.57 -16.52
N ALA A 172 -12.37 0.73 -17.81
CA ALA A 172 -13.54 0.11 -18.42
C ALA A 172 -13.44 -1.43 -18.55
N THR A 173 -12.23 -2.01 -18.42
CA THR A 173 -12.01 -3.46 -18.55
C THR A 173 -12.60 -4.20 -17.35
N TYR A 174 -12.34 -3.71 -16.14
CA TYR A 174 -12.81 -4.33 -14.90
C TYR A 174 -13.95 -3.55 -14.23
N ASN A 175 -14.14 -2.28 -14.57
CA ASN A 175 -15.14 -1.39 -13.96
C ASN A 175 -15.08 -1.44 -12.42
N GLY A 176 -13.87 -1.55 -11.85
CA GLY A 176 -13.66 -1.54 -10.42
C GLY A 176 -13.98 -2.87 -9.74
N ARG A 177 -14.43 -3.89 -10.48
CA ARG A 177 -14.77 -5.23 -9.96
C ARG A 177 -13.73 -6.25 -10.38
N PHE A 178 -13.08 -6.88 -9.41
CA PHE A 178 -12.00 -7.83 -9.67
C PHE A 178 -11.83 -8.86 -8.55
N SER A 179 -10.95 -9.83 -8.77
CA SER A 179 -10.57 -10.80 -7.75
C SER A 179 -9.31 -10.34 -7.02
N CYS A 180 -9.43 -10.04 -5.72
CA CYS A 180 -8.34 -9.62 -4.87
C CYS A 180 -8.24 -10.51 -3.63
N LEU A 181 -7.03 -10.88 -3.20
CA LEU A 181 -6.78 -11.70 -2.00
C LEU A 181 -7.60 -13.00 -1.98
N ALA A 182 -7.72 -13.65 -3.15
CA ALA A 182 -8.54 -14.84 -3.39
C ALA A 182 -10.05 -14.67 -3.22
N GLN A 183 -10.56 -13.43 -3.17
CA GLN A 183 -11.98 -13.13 -3.06
C GLN A 183 -12.50 -12.63 -4.41
N PRO A 184 -13.50 -13.30 -5.02
CA PRO A 184 -14.25 -12.70 -6.12
C PRO A 184 -15.05 -11.49 -5.60
N GLU A 185 -15.52 -10.63 -6.50
CA GLU A 185 -16.33 -9.44 -6.13
C GLU A 185 -15.63 -8.53 -5.12
N THR A 186 -14.32 -8.28 -5.30
CA THR A 186 -13.68 -7.13 -4.66
C THR A 186 -13.96 -5.90 -5.50
N PHE A 187 -14.26 -4.79 -4.84
CA PHE A 187 -14.59 -3.53 -5.47
C PHE A 187 -13.55 -2.47 -5.11
N SER A 188 -13.17 -1.62 -6.07
CA SER A 188 -12.33 -0.46 -5.78
C SER A 188 -12.44 0.64 -6.83
N TYR A 189 -12.11 1.86 -6.41
CA TYR A 189 -11.79 2.99 -7.27
C TYR A 189 -10.64 3.81 -6.68
N PHE A 190 -10.01 4.62 -7.52
CA PHE A 190 -8.99 5.58 -7.11
C PHE A 190 -9.38 7.01 -7.41
N GLN A 191 -8.77 7.94 -6.68
CA GLN A 191 -8.60 9.33 -7.09
C GLN A 191 -7.14 9.68 -7.00
N THR A 192 -6.51 10.04 -8.11
CA THR A 192 -5.09 10.41 -8.18
C THR A 192 -4.94 11.92 -8.41
N GLY A 193 -3.79 12.45 -8.04
CA GLY A 193 -3.47 13.85 -8.21
C GLY A 193 -4.28 14.79 -7.32
N MET A 194 -4.79 14.32 -6.17
CA MET A 194 -5.56 15.14 -5.25
C MET A 194 -4.68 16.30 -4.75
N ALA A 195 -5.25 17.51 -4.74
CA ALA A 195 -4.61 18.69 -4.16
C ALA A 195 -4.79 18.65 -2.64
N MET A 196 -3.71 18.91 -1.91
CA MET A 196 -3.66 18.83 -0.44
C MET A 196 -3.01 20.09 0.12
N THR A 197 -3.61 20.68 1.14
CA THR A 197 -3.04 21.80 1.88
C THR A 197 -3.36 21.68 3.36
N GLY A 198 -2.45 22.06 4.25
CA GLY A 198 -2.74 22.12 5.68
C GLY A 198 -1.48 22.14 6.53
N THR A 199 -1.48 21.43 7.65
CA THR A 199 -0.39 21.48 8.64
C THR A 199 0.14 20.10 8.98
N LEU A 200 1.46 20.00 9.06
CA LEU A 200 2.16 18.81 9.55
C LEU A 200 2.85 19.15 10.86
N LYS A 201 2.74 18.26 11.85
CA LYS A 201 3.51 18.31 13.09
C LYS A 201 4.12 16.95 13.39
N TRP A 202 5.42 16.93 13.65
CA TRP A 202 6.14 15.74 14.10
C TRP A 202 7.18 16.13 15.15
N GLY A 203 6.87 15.86 16.42
CA GLY A 203 7.65 16.36 17.56
C GLY A 203 7.73 17.89 17.56
N ASN A 204 8.93 18.42 17.35
CA ASN A 204 9.21 19.86 17.29
C ASN A 204 9.11 20.44 15.87
N VAL A 205 8.97 19.60 14.84
CA VAL A 205 8.77 20.05 13.46
C VAL A 205 7.30 20.44 13.30
N ILE A 206 7.06 21.67 12.84
CA ILE A 206 5.73 22.19 12.49
C ILE A 206 5.86 22.92 11.16
N GLU A 207 5.07 22.52 10.18
CA GLU A 207 5.12 23.04 8.82
C GLU A 207 3.70 23.29 8.29
N GLU A 208 3.50 24.43 7.64
CA GLU A 208 2.40 24.60 6.68
C GLU A 208 2.81 23.88 5.40
N VAL A 209 1.99 22.95 4.92
CA VAL A 209 2.33 22.02 3.84
C VAL A 209 1.34 22.09 2.69
N SER A 210 1.82 21.78 1.48
CA SER A 210 0.99 21.60 0.29
C SER A 210 1.51 20.48 -0.61
N GLY A 211 0.63 19.84 -1.37
CA GLY A 211 0.98 18.80 -2.34
C GLY A 211 -0.10 18.60 -3.41
N THR A 212 0.26 17.96 -4.52
CA THR A 212 -0.65 17.70 -5.66
C THR A 212 -0.62 16.24 -6.13
N SER A 213 0.10 15.38 -5.43
CA SER A 213 0.23 13.94 -5.71
C SER A 213 -0.57 13.10 -4.72
N GLY A 214 -1.70 13.64 -4.22
CA GLY A 214 -2.55 12.89 -3.31
C GLY A 214 -3.24 11.74 -4.04
N HIS A 215 -3.30 10.58 -3.39
CA HIS A 215 -3.94 9.38 -3.89
C HIS A 215 -4.90 8.84 -2.84
N ILE A 216 -6.16 8.69 -3.24
CA ILE A 216 -7.17 7.94 -2.50
C ILE A 216 -7.34 6.59 -3.18
N ASP A 217 -7.30 5.51 -2.40
CA ASP A 217 -7.77 4.18 -2.78
C ASP A 217 -8.90 3.77 -1.83
N ARG A 218 -10.02 3.37 -2.42
CA ARG A 218 -11.14 2.75 -1.72
C ARG A 218 -11.27 1.32 -2.15
N GLN A 219 -11.24 0.41 -1.19
CA GLN A 219 -11.48 -1.01 -1.44
C GLN A 219 -12.52 -1.56 -0.47
N TRP A 220 -13.41 -2.42 -0.94
CA TRP A 220 -14.31 -3.18 -0.08
C TRP A 220 -14.43 -4.63 -0.54
N PHE A 221 -14.53 -5.51 0.46
CA PHE A 221 -14.40 -6.95 0.27
C PHE A 221 -15.58 -7.70 0.91
N PRO A 222 -16.08 -8.76 0.26
CA PRO A 222 -17.17 -9.56 0.80
C PRO A 222 -16.80 -10.27 2.10
N LEU A 223 -15.52 -10.63 2.28
CA LEU A 223 -14.96 -11.23 3.50
C LEU A 223 -13.80 -10.35 4.02
N PRO A 224 -13.34 -10.53 5.28
CA PRO A 224 -12.26 -9.72 5.85
C PRO A 224 -11.01 -9.71 4.98
N ALA A 225 -10.49 -8.50 4.70
CA ALA A 225 -9.23 -8.32 4.00
C ALA A 225 -8.10 -8.94 4.85
N GLY A 226 -7.31 -9.84 4.26
CA GLY A 226 -6.25 -10.56 4.96
C GLY A 226 -6.70 -11.87 5.61
N GLY A 227 -7.37 -12.76 4.87
CA GLY A 227 -7.64 -14.12 5.31
C GLY A 227 -8.98 -14.68 4.86
N GLY A 228 -9.96 -13.81 4.57
CA GLY A 228 -11.31 -14.21 4.20
C GLY A 228 -11.34 -15.14 2.98
N GLY A 229 -10.63 -14.78 1.90
CA GLY A 229 -10.54 -15.58 0.68
C GLY A 229 -9.66 -16.83 0.78
N THR A 230 -8.97 -17.06 1.90
CA THR A 230 -7.92 -18.07 2.02
C THR A 230 -8.17 -19.06 3.15
N GLY A 231 -9.41 -19.13 3.67
CA GLY A 231 -9.75 -20.01 4.78
C GLY A 231 -9.11 -19.59 6.11
N GLY A 232 -8.81 -18.30 6.26
CA GLY A 232 -8.23 -17.73 7.48
C GLY A 232 -6.70 -17.63 7.50
N ASP A 233 -6.01 -17.97 6.39
CA ASP A 233 -4.55 -17.78 6.29
C ASP A 233 -4.20 -16.44 5.62
N PRO A 234 -3.87 -15.39 6.39
CA PRO A 234 -3.52 -14.08 5.84
C PRO A 234 -2.23 -14.08 5.02
N ARG A 235 -1.37 -15.10 5.15
CA ARG A 235 -0.11 -15.22 4.40
C ARG A 235 -0.23 -16.13 3.19
N ALA A 236 -1.41 -16.70 2.90
CA ALA A 236 -1.59 -17.54 1.73
C ALA A 236 -1.49 -16.75 0.42
N ILE A 237 -1.93 -15.48 0.41
CA ILE A 237 -1.80 -14.56 -0.72
C ILE A 237 -1.02 -13.34 -0.27
N SER A 238 -0.01 -12.98 -1.05
CA SER A 238 0.67 -11.70 -0.93
C SER A 238 0.46 -10.87 -2.18
N TYR A 239 0.77 -9.60 -2.09
CA TYR A 239 0.56 -8.67 -3.17
C TYR A 239 1.59 -7.54 -3.13
N GLU A 240 1.66 -6.84 -4.24
CA GLU A 240 2.38 -5.58 -4.39
C GLU A 240 1.43 -4.58 -5.03
N TRP A 241 1.47 -3.35 -4.54
CA TRP A 241 0.70 -2.22 -5.07
C TRP A 241 1.61 -1.01 -5.22
N ARG A 242 1.38 -0.21 -6.25
CA ARG A 242 2.18 0.98 -6.52
C ARG A 242 1.29 2.06 -7.10
N THR A 243 1.35 3.25 -6.54
CA THR A 243 0.77 4.44 -7.16
C THR A 243 1.89 5.39 -7.51
N ILE A 244 2.02 5.70 -8.80
CA ILE A 244 3.13 6.45 -9.38
C ILE A 244 2.56 7.66 -10.11
N HIS A 245 3.01 8.85 -9.73
CA HIS A 245 2.67 10.12 -10.36
C HIS A 245 3.85 10.59 -11.22
N LEU A 246 3.75 10.45 -12.54
CA LEU A 246 4.78 10.86 -13.49
C LEU A 246 4.64 12.35 -13.84
N ASP A 247 5.77 13.01 -14.06
CA ASP A 247 5.88 14.42 -14.40
C ASP A 247 5.29 14.80 -15.76
N ASN A 248 5.08 13.83 -16.64
CA ASN A 248 4.34 13.99 -17.90
C ASN A 248 2.81 14.05 -17.72
N GLY A 249 2.32 13.98 -16.47
CA GLY A 249 0.90 14.02 -16.14
C GLY A 249 0.19 12.66 -16.24
N THR A 250 0.94 11.56 -16.36
CA THR A 250 0.40 10.20 -16.27
C THR A 250 0.51 9.67 -14.84
N ASP A 251 -0.58 9.11 -14.32
CA ASP A 251 -0.55 8.32 -13.10
C ASP A 251 -0.67 6.83 -13.44
N VAL A 252 0.19 6.00 -12.85
CA VAL A 252 0.17 4.55 -12.99
C VAL A 252 -0.12 3.92 -11.63
N VAL A 253 -1.26 3.24 -11.51
CA VAL A 253 -1.59 2.43 -10.33
C VAL A 253 -1.43 0.96 -10.70
N ALA A 254 -0.33 0.34 -10.29
CA ALA A 254 0.06 -1.02 -10.67
C ALA A 254 -0.09 -2.01 -9.52
N TRP A 255 -0.54 -3.23 -9.80
CA TRP A 255 -0.77 -4.28 -8.81
C TRP A 255 -0.31 -5.66 -9.29
N ARG A 256 0.11 -6.48 -8.33
CA ARG A 256 0.45 -7.89 -8.52
C ARG A 256 -0.03 -8.71 -7.33
N GLN A 257 -0.40 -9.96 -7.56
CA GLN A 257 -0.79 -10.89 -6.51
C GLN A 257 -0.07 -12.22 -6.70
N PHE A 258 0.26 -12.89 -5.59
CA PHE A 258 1.03 -14.12 -5.58
C PHE A 258 0.34 -15.17 -4.69
N ASP A 259 0.17 -16.39 -5.19
CA ASP A 259 -0.19 -17.53 -4.35
C ASP A 259 1.05 -18.08 -3.65
N ARG A 260 1.17 -17.80 -2.36
CA ARG A 260 2.32 -18.22 -1.56
C ARG A 260 2.32 -19.71 -1.27
N ARG A 261 1.22 -20.42 -1.49
CA ARG A 261 1.14 -21.88 -1.34
C ARG A 261 1.63 -22.59 -2.61
N ASP A 262 1.58 -21.89 -3.73
CA ASP A 262 2.06 -22.37 -5.03
C ASP A 262 3.32 -21.61 -5.46
N ARG A 263 4.36 -21.71 -4.63
CA ARG A 263 5.70 -21.15 -4.92
C ARG A 263 5.71 -19.68 -5.36
N ASN A 264 4.86 -18.85 -4.76
CA ASN A 264 4.69 -17.43 -5.11
C ASN A 264 4.28 -17.25 -6.59
N SER A 265 3.48 -18.16 -7.15
CA SER A 265 3.01 -18.05 -8.52
C SER A 265 2.14 -16.80 -8.69
N PRO A 266 2.33 -16.01 -9.77
CA PRO A 266 1.47 -14.89 -10.06
C PRO A 266 0.02 -15.32 -10.23
N ARG A 267 -0.92 -14.54 -9.68
CA ARG A 267 -2.35 -14.76 -9.85
C ARG A 267 -2.94 -13.87 -10.93
N PRO A 268 -4.08 -14.28 -11.53
CA PRO A 268 -4.88 -13.41 -12.39
C PRO A 268 -5.21 -12.09 -11.71
N PHE A 269 -5.46 -11.04 -12.50
CA PHE A 269 -5.51 -9.65 -12.06
C PHE A 269 -4.12 -9.16 -11.60
N THR A 270 -3.23 -9.02 -12.58
CA THR A 270 -1.94 -8.34 -12.50
C THR A 270 -1.91 -7.32 -13.63
N GLY A 271 -1.51 -6.09 -13.35
CA GLY A 271 -1.58 -5.01 -14.35
C GLY A 271 -1.47 -3.62 -13.74
N ALA A 272 -1.95 -2.63 -14.47
CA ALA A 272 -2.10 -1.27 -13.98
C ALA A 272 -3.35 -0.57 -14.55
N THR A 273 -3.87 0.36 -13.76
CA THR A 273 -4.80 1.40 -14.21
C THR A 273 -3.98 2.63 -14.49
N VAL A 274 -4.08 3.15 -15.70
CA VAL A 274 -3.34 4.34 -16.12
C VAL A 274 -4.32 5.49 -16.30
N ALA A 275 -4.05 6.57 -15.60
CA ALA A 275 -4.83 7.81 -15.64
C ALA A 275 -4.01 8.94 -16.25
N TYR A 276 -4.70 9.90 -16.84
CA TYR A 276 -4.09 11.02 -17.54
C TYR A 276 -4.62 12.34 -16.98
N ALA A 277 -3.72 13.31 -16.82
CA ALA A 277 -4.10 14.68 -16.48
C ALA A 277 -4.91 15.36 -17.61
N ALA A 278 -4.70 14.92 -18.86
CA ALA A 278 -5.46 15.39 -20.02
C ALA A 278 -6.92 14.91 -19.93
N PRO A 279 -7.92 15.82 -19.82
CA PRO A 279 -9.30 15.45 -19.52
C PRO A 279 -10.03 14.76 -20.67
N ASP A 280 -9.51 14.85 -21.90
CA ASP A 280 -10.03 14.20 -23.10
C ASP A 280 -9.51 12.77 -23.27
N ARG A 281 -8.56 12.35 -22.44
CA ARG A 281 -7.97 11.02 -22.49
C ARG A 281 -8.54 10.12 -21.41
N ALA A 282 -9.31 9.12 -21.84
CA ALA A 282 -9.89 8.13 -20.94
C ALA A 282 -8.79 7.31 -20.21
N PRO A 283 -9.03 6.91 -18.95
CA PRO A 283 -8.19 5.93 -18.26
C PRO A 283 -8.18 4.58 -18.99
N GLU A 284 -7.07 3.86 -18.90
CA GLU A 284 -6.93 2.54 -19.52
C GLU A 284 -6.40 1.49 -18.54
N CYS A 285 -6.70 0.23 -18.84
CA CYS A 285 -6.16 -0.92 -18.13
C CYS A 285 -5.09 -1.55 -19.00
N VAL A 286 -3.91 -1.78 -18.42
CA VAL A 286 -2.83 -2.53 -19.06
C VAL A 286 -2.51 -3.76 -18.21
N GLU A 287 -2.32 -4.91 -18.84
CA GLU A 287 -2.15 -6.20 -18.15
C GLU A 287 -0.76 -6.82 -18.40
N ASP A 288 0.09 -6.12 -19.16
CA ASP A 288 1.47 -6.51 -19.49
C ASP A 288 2.52 -5.82 -18.60
N ILE A 289 2.11 -5.35 -17.42
CA ILE A 289 3.03 -4.77 -16.44
C ILE A 289 3.88 -5.88 -15.83
N GLU A 290 5.17 -5.83 -16.13
CA GLU A 290 6.17 -6.69 -15.52
C GLU A 290 6.93 -5.92 -14.45
N VAL A 291 7.30 -6.61 -13.38
CA VAL A 291 8.10 -6.04 -12.30
C VAL A 291 9.26 -6.98 -12.01
N ARG A 292 10.47 -6.47 -12.20
CA ARG A 292 11.72 -7.15 -11.84
C ARG A 292 12.28 -6.53 -10.57
N THR A 293 12.28 -7.29 -9.48
CA THR A 293 12.94 -6.88 -8.23
C THR A 293 14.45 -6.88 -8.41
N GLU A 294 15.09 -5.79 -8.04
CA GLU A 294 16.54 -5.57 -8.18
C GLU A 294 17.28 -5.72 -6.86
N SER A 295 16.60 -5.50 -5.74
CA SER A 295 17.14 -5.74 -4.41
C SER A 295 16.04 -6.09 -3.43
N TYR A 296 16.44 -6.67 -2.31
CA TYR A 296 15.58 -6.91 -1.18
C TYR A 296 16.15 -6.25 0.07
N VAL A 297 15.27 -5.91 0.98
CA VAL A 297 15.63 -5.37 2.29
C VAL A 297 15.12 -6.29 3.40
N ARG A 298 15.94 -6.52 4.41
CA ARG A 298 15.55 -7.33 5.57
C ARG A 298 14.52 -6.57 6.42
N TRP A 299 13.53 -7.29 6.92
CA TRP A 299 12.50 -6.71 7.79
C TRP A 299 13.13 -6.05 9.04
N PRO A 300 12.71 -4.81 9.40
CA PRO A 300 13.18 -4.14 10.60
C PRO A 300 12.46 -4.68 11.84
N GLU A 301 13.19 -5.34 12.74
CA GLU A 301 12.63 -5.92 13.98
C GLU A 301 12.15 -4.88 15.00
N SER A 302 12.37 -3.59 14.74
CA SER A 302 11.77 -2.48 15.51
C SER A 302 10.27 -2.36 15.29
N VAL A 303 9.74 -2.92 14.19
CA VAL A 303 8.31 -2.95 13.88
C VAL A 303 7.80 -4.38 14.03
N ARG A 304 6.78 -4.55 14.87
CA ARG A 304 6.19 -5.86 15.20
C ARG A 304 4.81 -5.98 14.56
N GLN A 305 4.60 -7.03 13.79
CA GLN A 305 3.30 -7.38 13.25
C GLN A 305 2.35 -7.81 14.37
N LEU A 306 1.04 -7.68 14.15
CA LEU A 306 0.04 -8.23 15.07
C LEU A 306 0.13 -9.76 15.15
N MET A 307 0.32 -10.43 14.01
CA MET A 307 0.49 -11.88 13.96
C MET A 307 1.95 -12.26 13.93
N ARG A 308 2.34 -13.16 14.83
CA ARG A 308 3.71 -13.64 14.92
C ARG A 308 4.23 -14.11 13.55
N PRO A 309 5.39 -13.63 13.10
CA PRO A 309 5.98 -14.09 11.86
C PRO A 309 6.41 -15.56 11.95
N PRO A 310 6.40 -16.32 10.83
CA PRO A 310 6.85 -17.72 10.82
C PRO A 310 8.31 -17.88 11.25
N VAL A 311 9.17 -16.96 10.85
CA VAL A 311 10.61 -16.92 11.18
C VAL A 311 11.07 -15.47 11.32
N SER A 312 12.20 -15.22 11.99
CA SER A 312 12.80 -13.89 12.14
C SER A 312 13.37 -13.33 10.82
N ALA A 313 14.07 -14.16 10.06
CA ALA A 313 14.67 -13.78 8.78
C ALA A 313 13.60 -13.64 7.69
N ARG A 314 13.28 -12.40 7.33
CA ARG A 314 12.26 -12.05 6.34
C ARG A 314 12.79 -10.92 5.46
N TYR A 315 12.62 -11.04 4.16
CA TYR A 315 13.13 -10.09 3.17
C TYR A 315 11.97 -9.59 2.30
N MET A 316 11.87 -8.28 2.13
CA MET A 316 10.84 -7.62 1.35
C MET A 316 11.44 -7.08 0.05
N PRO A 317 10.71 -7.09 -1.08
CA PRO A 317 11.11 -6.37 -2.29
C PRO A 317 11.41 -4.90 -1.97
N ASP A 318 12.51 -4.39 -2.54
CA ASP A 318 13.02 -3.05 -2.28
C ASP A 318 13.11 -2.26 -3.60
N ARG A 319 14.27 -2.24 -4.27
CA ARG A 319 14.41 -1.65 -5.61
C ARG A 319 13.82 -2.55 -6.66
N HIS A 320 13.24 -1.96 -7.71
CA HIS A 320 12.61 -2.71 -8.78
C HIS A 320 12.53 -1.89 -10.07
N THR A 321 12.42 -2.58 -11.20
CA THR A 321 12.11 -1.97 -12.50
C THR A 321 10.74 -2.45 -12.97
N LEU A 322 9.93 -1.52 -13.49
CA LEU A 322 8.64 -1.79 -14.12
C LEU A 322 8.75 -1.62 -15.64
N THR A 323 8.18 -2.55 -16.38
CA THR A 323 8.11 -2.50 -17.86
C THR A 323 6.70 -2.79 -18.37
N SER A 324 6.34 -2.19 -19.51
CA SER A 324 5.12 -2.53 -20.27
C SER A 324 5.34 -2.19 -21.74
N GLU A 325 5.10 -3.16 -22.63
CA GLU A 325 5.17 -2.96 -24.08
C GLU A 325 4.03 -2.04 -24.55
N THR A 326 2.83 -2.23 -24.00
CA THR A 326 1.63 -1.45 -24.29
C THR A 326 1.82 0.04 -23.99
N LEU A 327 2.53 0.36 -22.91
CA LEU A 327 2.81 1.74 -22.52
C LEU A 327 4.10 2.30 -23.12
N ASP A 328 4.93 1.46 -23.75
CA ASP A 328 6.35 1.75 -24.05
C ASP A 328 7.04 2.33 -22.81
N LEU A 329 6.89 1.63 -21.67
CA LEU A 329 7.31 2.06 -20.35
C LEU A 329 8.48 1.21 -19.87
N GLU A 330 9.52 1.88 -19.36
CA GLU A 330 10.59 1.27 -18.56
C GLU A 330 10.99 2.29 -17.48
N ILE A 331 10.69 2.00 -16.22
CA ILE A 331 11.02 2.88 -15.09
C ILE A 331 11.62 2.09 -13.93
N SER A 332 12.64 2.64 -13.28
CA SER A 332 13.25 2.08 -12.08
C SER A 332 12.75 2.83 -10.85
N GLY A 333 12.31 2.09 -9.83
CA GLY A 333 11.86 2.58 -8.55
C GLY A 333 12.91 2.40 -7.47
N VAL A 334 13.24 3.49 -6.76
CA VAL A 334 14.16 3.50 -5.62
C VAL A 334 13.45 4.04 -4.38
N PRO A 335 13.54 3.35 -3.23
CA PRO A 335 12.95 3.86 -1.99
C PRO A 335 13.64 5.15 -1.54
N LEU A 336 12.85 6.13 -1.10
CA LEU A 336 13.34 7.37 -0.50
C LEU A 336 13.58 7.24 1.01
N VAL A 337 13.00 6.20 1.63
CA VAL A 337 13.23 5.84 3.03
C VAL A 337 13.47 4.33 3.11
N ALA A 338 14.45 3.93 3.92
CA ALA A 338 14.80 2.52 4.07
C ALA A 338 13.74 1.73 4.84
N ALA A 339 13.34 0.58 4.29
CA ALA A 339 12.51 -0.44 4.95
C ALA A 339 11.29 0.10 5.73
N PRO A 340 10.39 0.88 5.11
CA PRO A 340 9.26 1.50 5.81
C PRO A 340 8.20 0.45 6.14
N ALA A 341 8.38 -0.23 7.28
CA ALA A 341 7.49 -1.26 7.77
C ALA A 341 6.38 -0.69 8.65
N HIS A 342 5.20 -1.31 8.59
CA HIS A 342 4.04 -0.94 9.39
C HIS A 342 3.56 -2.11 10.25
N THR A 343 2.95 -1.79 11.38
CA THR A 343 2.43 -2.77 12.35
C THR A 343 1.08 -3.30 11.91
N LEU A 344 0.99 -3.83 10.68
CA LEU A 344 -0.19 -4.50 10.13
C LEU A 344 -0.27 -5.99 10.55
N PRO A 345 -1.37 -6.71 10.24
CA PRO A 345 -1.53 -8.10 10.65
C PRO A 345 -0.38 -9.03 10.28
N VAL A 346 0.15 -8.86 9.07
CA VAL A 346 1.29 -9.62 8.52
C VAL A 346 2.40 -8.67 8.09
N GLU A 347 3.47 -9.22 7.53
CA GLU A 347 4.57 -8.41 6.99
C GLU A 347 4.05 -7.46 5.93
N TYR A 348 4.21 -6.17 6.19
CA TYR A 348 3.74 -5.10 5.36
C TYR A 348 4.75 -3.96 5.34
N MET A 349 5.22 -3.60 4.14
CA MET A 349 6.04 -2.43 3.93
C MET A 349 5.39 -1.53 2.90
N GLU A 350 5.32 -0.25 3.22
CA GLU A 350 4.81 0.75 2.30
C GLU A 350 5.56 2.06 2.48
N GLY A 351 5.90 2.74 1.39
CA GLY A 351 6.52 4.05 1.54
C GLY A 351 6.92 4.71 0.23
N PRO A 352 7.58 5.88 0.34
CA PRO A 352 7.86 6.77 -0.77
C PRO A 352 8.99 6.24 -1.66
N PHE A 353 8.78 6.36 -2.96
CA PHE A 353 9.70 5.95 -4.02
C PHE A 353 9.90 7.09 -5.01
N LEU A 354 11.12 7.19 -5.51
CA LEU A 354 11.44 7.93 -6.72
C LEU A 354 11.45 6.96 -7.89
N PHE A 355 10.75 7.32 -8.96
CA PHE A 355 10.73 6.61 -10.22
C PHE A 355 11.41 7.44 -11.30
N GLU A 356 12.28 6.81 -12.09
CA GLU A 356 12.97 7.44 -13.23
C GLU A 356 13.07 6.46 -14.40
N GLY A 357 12.93 6.95 -15.63
CA GLY A 357 13.07 6.11 -16.82
C GLY A 357 12.43 6.75 -18.05
N THR A 358 11.78 5.94 -18.88
CA THR A 358 11.12 6.39 -20.11
C THR A 358 9.69 5.88 -20.22
N MET A 359 8.84 6.70 -20.83
CA MET A 359 7.50 6.32 -21.28
C MET A 359 7.30 6.87 -22.70
N ARG A 360 7.00 6.01 -23.68
CA ARG A 360 6.81 6.38 -25.09
C ARG A 360 8.03 7.06 -25.71
N GLY A 361 9.22 6.54 -25.39
CA GLY A 361 10.50 7.10 -25.80
C GLY A 361 10.90 8.41 -25.11
N GLU A 362 10.05 9.01 -24.27
CA GLU A 362 10.34 10.25 -23.58
C GLU A 362 10.79 10.01 -22.13
N PRO A 363 11.79 10.76 -21.61
CA PRO A 363 12.17 10.68 -20.21
C PRO A 363 11.02 11.07 -19.29
N VAL A 364 10.83 10.29 -18.23
CA VAL A 364 9.86 10.58 -17.16
C VAL A 364 10.51 10.44 -15.80
N ARG A 365 10.05 11.26 -14.86
CA ARG A 365 10.34 11.14 -13.43
C ARG A 365 9.04 11.13 -12.67
N GLY A 366 8.99 10.44 -11.54
CA GLY A 366 7.78 10.41 -10.74
C GLY A 366 8.03 10.17 -9.26
N PHE A 367 7.08 10.64 -8.46
CA PHE A 367 6.96 10.23 -7.08
C PHE A 367 5.91 9.12 -7.00
N GLY A 368 6.13 8.13 -6.15
CA GLY A 368 5.10 7.15 -5.87
C GLY A 368 5.17 6.58 -4.47
N ILE A 369 4.11 5.87 -4.11
CA ILE A 369 4.08 5.01 -2.94
C ILE A 369 4.07 3.58 -3.44
N SER A 370 4.94 2.74 -2.89
CA SER A 370 4.95 1.30 -3.17
C SER A 370 4.65 0.55 -1.89
N GLU A 371 3.66 -0.34 -1.97
CA GLU A 371 3.19 -1.26 -0.96
C GLU A 371 3.60 -2.69 -1.33
N ARG A 372 4.01 -3.50 -0.34
CA ARG A 372 4.30 -4.92 -0.51
C ARG A 372 4.02 -5.72 0.75
N SER A 373 3.47 -6.92 0.55
CA SER A 373 3.27 -7.94 1.59
C SER A 373 4.01 -9.27 1.32
N LEU A 374 4.75 -9.37 0.20
CA LEU A 374 5.52 -10.56 -0.16
C LEU A 374 6.82 -10.64 0.66
N ALA A 375 6.74 -11.15 1.88
CA ALA A 375 7.90 -11.43 2.72
C ALA A 375 8.54 -12.79 2.37
N LEU A 376 9.75 -12.78 1.84
CA LEU A 376 10.55 -13.96 1.50
C LEU A 376 11.29 -14.49 2.72
N TYR A 377 11.10 -15.76 3.04
CA TYR A 377 11.68 -16.38 4.23
C TYR A 377 11.94 -17.89 4.14
N ARG A 378 11.43 -18.56 3.10
CA ARG A 378 11.67 -19.99 2.86
C ARG A 378 13.00 -20.18 2.11
N ASP A 379 13.60 -21.36 2.22
CA ASP A 379 14.88 -21.67 1.56
C ASP A 379 14.93 -21.26 0.07
N TRP A 380 13.95 -21.69 -0.72
CA TRP A 380 13.88 -21.36 -2.15
C TRP A 380 13.55 -19.88 -2.42
N GLU A 381 12.86 -19.19 -1.50
CA GLU A 381 12.62 -17.74 -1.60
C GLU A 381 13.89 -16.95 -1.29
N LEU A 382 14.67 -17.38 -0.30
CA LEU A 382 15.94 -16.74 0.06
C LEU A 382 17.04 -16.95 -1.00
N VAL A 383 16.92 -17.97 -1.84
CA VAL A 383 17.74 -18.09 -3.06
C VAL A 383 17.41 -16.97 -4.07
N ASP A 384 16.15 -16.56 -4.19
CA ASP A 384 15.77 -15.42 -5.04
C ASP A 384 16.34 -14.11 -4.49
N VAL A 385 16.39 -13.97 -3.17
CA VAL A 385 17.08 -12.85 -2.51
C VAL A 385 18.58 -12.87 -2.85
N LEU A 386 19.23 -14.03 -2.71
CA LEU A 386 20.64 -14.22 -3.02
C LEU A 386 20.96 -13.90 -4.50
N ALA A 387 20.04 -14.21 -5.41
CA ALA A 387 20.17 -13.96 -6.84
C ALA A 387 20.27 -12.46 -7.20
N THR A 388 19.85 -11.56 -6.30
CA THR A 388 19.97 -10.10 -6.49
C THR A 388 21.31 -9.52 -6.00
N THR A 389 22.23 -10.37 -5.55
CA THR A 389 23.52 -9.98 -4.99
C THR A 389 24.69 -10.37 -5.89
N HIS A 390 25.92 -10.06 -5.46
CA HIS A 390 27.13 -10.57 -6.13
C HIS A 390 27.25 -12.11 -6.09
N LEU A 391 26.41 -12.79 -5.29
CA LEU A 391 26.34 -14.25 -5.17
C LEU A 391 25.32 -14.89 -6.14
N ALA A 392 24.88 -14.17 -7.19
CA ALA A 392 23.90 -14.68 -8.16
C ALA A 392 24.29 -16.03 -8.79
N ALA A 393 25.57 -16.21 -9.14
CA ALA A 393 26.05 -17.48 -9.69
C ALA A 393 25.92 -18.66 -8.70
N LEU A 394 26.03 -18.40 -7.40
CA LEU A 394 25.77 -19.41 -6.37
C LEU A 394 24.27 -19.70 -6.27
N ALA A 395 23.41 -18.69 -6.36
CA ALA A 395 21.96 -18.90 -6.38
C ALA A 395 21.53 -19.85 -7.52
N ASP A 396 22.14 -19.70 -8.71
CA ASP A 396 21.91 -20.58 -9.86
C ASP A 396 22.29 -22.04 -9.60
N THR A 397 23.34 -22.31 -8.80
CA THR A 397 23.73 -23.68 -8.44
C THR A 397 22.89 -24.25 -7.29
N LEU A 398 22.43 -23.41 -6.35
CA LEU A 398 21.61 -23.83 -5.22
C LEU A 398 20.17 -24.16 -5.63
N ARG A 399 19.60 -23.42 -6.59
CA ARG A 399 18.21 -23.58 -7.04
C ARG A 399 17.84 -25.02 -7.43
N PRO A 400 18.57 -25.72 -8.32
CA PRO A 400 18.25 -27.11 -8.66
C PRO A 400 18.40 -28.06 -7.46
N LEU A 401 19.41 -27.86 -6.61
CA LEU A 401 19.61 -28.69 -5.41
C LEU A 401 18.41 -28.60 -4.45
N ILE A 402 17.90 -27.40 -4.22
CA ILE A 402 16.75 -27.19 -3.33
C ILE A 402 15.47 -27.75 -3.96
N ALA A 403 15.29 -27.57 -5.28
CA ALA A 403 14.15 -28.14 -6.00
C ALA A 403 14.13 -29.68 -5.93
N ASP A 404 15.29 -30.32 -6.01
CA ASP A 404 15.46 -31.77 -5.89
C ASP A 404 15.48 -32.29 -4.44
N GLY A 405 15.30 -31.40 -3.45
CA GLY A 405 15.33 -31.76 -2.03
C GLY A 405 16.72 -32.04 -1.44
N ARG A 406 17.80 -31.75 -2.18
CA ARG A 406 19.21 -31.96 -1.78
C ARG A 406 19.75 -30.84 -0.89
N ARG A 407 19.08 -30.60 0.25
CA ARG A 407 19.37 -29.48 1.18
C ARG A 407 20.75 -29.55 1.82
N VAL A 408 21.25 -30.75 2.13
CA VAL A 408 22.60 -30.93 2.70
C VAL A 408 23.67 -30.48 1.70
N ASP A 409 23.53 -30.86 0.43
CA ASP A 409 24.47 -30.47 -0.63
C ASP A 409 24.43 -28.95 -0.87
N ALA A 410 23.23 -28.36 -0.85
CA ALA A 410 23.05 -26.91 -0.96
C ALA A 410 23.72 -26.17 0.21
N LEU A 411 23.53 -26.64 1.44
CA LEU A 411 24.15 -26.06 2.63
C LEU A 411 25.68 -26.14 2.60
N ASP A 412 26.22 -27.26 2.11
CA ASP A 412 27.65 -27.45 1.92
C ASP A 412 28.24 -26.50 0.87
N GLN A 413 27.54 -26.25 -0.23
CA GLN A 413 27.96 -25.24 -1.21
C GLN A 413 27.92 -23.83 -0.62
N LEU A 414 26.81 -23.50 0.06
CA LEU A 414 26.61 -22.19 0.70
C LEU A 414 27.72 -21.87 1.71
N ARG A 415 28.12 -22.84 2.54
CA ARG A 415 29.20 -22.69 3.55
C ARG A 415 30.59 -22.45 2.95
N ARG A 416 30.81 -22.76 1.67
CA ARG A 416 32.08 -22.54 0.98
C ARG A 416 32.13 -21.18 0.27
N ALA A 417 31.00 -20.48 0.19
CA ALA A 417 30.93 -19.17 -0.41
C ALA A 417 31.65 -18.13 0.45
N ASP A 418 32.24 -17.12 -0.19
CA ASP A 418 32.66 -15.89 0.50
C ASP A 418 31.44 -14.95 0.54
N PRO A 419 30.82 -14.75 1.72
CA PRO A 419 29.58 -14.00 1.78
C PRO A 419 29.76 -12.48 1.64
N GLY A 420 30.97 -11.95 1.82
CA GLY A 420 31.24 -10.51 1.84
C GLY A 420 30.27 -9.74 2.77
N GLU A 421 29.65 -8.69 2.23
CA GLU A 421 28.66 -7.87 2.94
C GLU A 421 27.29 -8.57 3.18
N HIS A 422 27.06 -9.74 2.58
CA HIS A 422 25.81 -10.49 2.69
C HIS A 422 25.90 -11.67 3.67
N ALA A 423 26.83 -11.64 4.62
CA ALA A 423 26.98 -12.67 5.66
C ALA A 423 25.67 -12.99 6.37
N GLN A 424 24.87 -11.97 6.72
CA GLN A 424 23.58 -12.18 7.38
C GLN A 424 22.57 -12.95 6.49
N LEU A 425 22.54 -12.69 5.19
CA LEU A 425 21.66 -13.40 4.25
C LEU A 425 22.10 -14.87 4.10
N VAL A 426 23.41 -15.11 4.03
CA VAL A 426 23.97 -16.45 3.95
C VAL A 426 23.65 -17.25 5.21
N ASP A 427 23.77 -16.65 6.40
CA ASP A 427 23.40 -17.28 7.67
C ASP A 427 21.89 -17.57 7.74
N ASP A 428 21.06 -16.62 7.31
CA ASP A 428 19.60 -16.75 7.27
C ASP A 428 19.17 -17.89 6.32
N LEU A 429 19.80 -18.00 5.13
CA LEU A 429 19.56 -19.08 4.17
C LEU A 429 20.06 -20.43 4.70
N ALA A 430 21.22 -20.47 5.36
CA ALA A 430 21.74 -21.68 5.98
C ALA A 430 20.79 -22.19 7.09
N ALA A 431 20.23 -21.28 7.88
CA ALA A 431 19.22 -21.61 8.88
C ALA A 431 17.95 -22.17 8.23
N ALA A 432 17.43 -21.54 7.16
CA ALA A 432 16.26 -22.03 6.43
C ALA A 432 16.46 -23.43 5.81
N LEU A 433 17.64 -23.70 5.26
CA LEU A 433 18.02 -25.02 4.73
C LEU A 433 18.08 -26.10 5.82
N SER A 434 18.44 -25.72 7.05
CA SER A 434 18.62 -26.65 8.17
C SER A 434 17.31 -27.05 8.85
N VAL A 435 16.26 -26.23 8.76
CA VAL A 435 14.94 -26.52 9.37
C VAL A 435 14.14 -27.56 8.57
N ASN A 436 14.38 -27.64 7.27
CA ASN A 436 13.64 -28.51 6.33
C ASN A 436 14.45 -29.74 5.86
N GLY A 437 15.62 -29.98 6.46
CA GLY A 437 16.58 -31.03 6.09
C GLY A 437 16.51 -32.28 6.95
#